data_AF-A0A8T4US20-F1
#
_entry.id   AF-A0A8T4US20-F1
#
_cell.length_a   1.000
_cell.length_b   1.000
_cell.length_c   1.000
_cell.angle_alpha   90.00
_cell.angle_beta   90.00
_cell.angle_gamma   90.00
#
_symmetry.space_group_name_H-M   'P 1'
#
loop_
_entity.id
_entity.type
_entity.pdbx_description
1 polymer ?
#
loop_
_entity_poly.entity_id
_entity_poly.type
_entity_poly.pdbx_seq_one_letter_code
_entity_poly.pdbx_strand_id
1 'polypeptide(L)'
;MVRNNAVVWKLVYKIYPPFLRVLEKLQFHHNRQDFLLGHLKSNAPISEINAHLINNGFEPAILSWKDPGEVLNLRKKDKEIFQYHIRIFHDGEVRGHYEYSSEGNPWKHIAEKHFVTREEYFNELLGDNLFKK
;
A
#
# COMPACT_ATOMS: atom_id res chain seq x y z
N MET A 1 -13.77 3.05 19.45
CA MET A 1 -12.51 2.78 20.19
C MET A 1 -12.21 1.30 20.02
N VAL A 2 -11.39 0.92 19.02
CA VAL A 2 -11.03 -0.49 18.81
C VAL A 2 -10.11 -0.89 19.95
N ARG A 3 -10.52 -1.85 20.78
CA ARG A 3 -9.66 -2.40 21.84
C ARG A 3 -8.50 -3.13 21.18
N ASN A 4 -7.34 -2.49 21.17
CA ASN A 4 -6.09 -3.07 20.67
C ASN A 4 -5.71 -4.29 21.51
N ASN A 5 -6.00 -5.49 21.02
CA ASN A 5 -5.33 -6.69 21.49
C ASN A 5 -3.92 -6.71 20.90
N ALA A 6 -3.02 -5.91 21.47
CA ALA A 6 -1.64 -5.76 21.01
C ALA A 6 -0.90 -7.10 20.88
N VAL A 7 -1.26 -8.09 21.71
CA VAL A 7 -0.73 -9.46 21.63
C VAL A 7 -1.19 -10.18 20.35
N VAL A 8 -2.47 -10.04 19.98
CA VAL A 8 -3.01 -10.64 18.75
C VAL A 8 -2.35 -10.03 17.53
N TRP A 9 -2.23 -8.70 17.46
CA TRP A 9 -1.59 -8.04 16.33
C TRP A 9 -0.11 -8.38 16.20
N LYS A 10 0.64 -8.48 17.31
CA LYS A 10 2.02 -8.99 17.30
C LYS A 10 2.11 -10.39 16.67
N LEU A 11 1.15 -11.27 16.96
CA LEU A 11 1.10 -12.60 16.38
C LEU A 11 0.78 -12.55 14.88
N VAL A 12 -0.20 -11.73 14.48
CA VAL A 12 -0.57 -11.54 13.06
C VAL A 12 0.62 -11.05 12.25
N TYR A 13 1.32 -10.00 12.69
CA TYR A 13 2.52 -9.50 12.00
C TYR A 13 3.65 -10.54 11.91
N LYS A 14 3.71 -11.50 12.83
CA LYS A 14 4.72 -12.55 12.81
C LYS A 14 4.37 -13.68 11.84
N ILE A 15 3.10 -14.09 11.77
CA ILE A 15 2.68 -15.30 11.04
C ILE A 15 2.14 -14.98 9.65
N TYR A 16 1.36 -13.92 9.51
CA TYR A 16 0.61 -13.64 8.29
C TYR A 16 1.52 -13.27 7.09
N PRO A 17 2.57 -12.42 7.23
CA PRO A 17 3.41 -12.10 6.08
C PRO A 17 4.13 -13.32 5.48
N PRO A 18 4.77 -14.22 6.26
CA PRO A 18 5.33 -15.46 5.70
C PRO A 18 4.29 -16.32 4.98
N PHE A 19 3.08 -16.44 5.54
CA PHE A 19 1.98 -17.18 4.92
C PHE A 19 1.56 -16.56 3.58
N LEU A 20 1.40 -15.23 3.51
CA LEU A 20 1.14 -14.51 2.25
C LEU A 20 2.21 -14.81 1.20
N ARG A 21 3.50 -14.78 1.57
CA ARG A 21 4.59 -15.08 0.61
C ARG A 21 4.52 -16.50 0.05
N VAL A 22 4.01 -17.47 0.83
CA VAL A 22 3.78 -18.84 0.33
C VAL A 22 2.62 -18.85 -0.68
N LEU A 23 1.51 -18.19 -0.36
CA LEU A 23 0.36 -18.10 -1.26
C LEU A 23 0.68 -17.35 -2.57
N GLU A 24 1.55 -16.34 -2.52
CA GLU A 24 2.03 -15.63 -3.71
C GLU A 24 2.85 -16.54 -4.63
N LYS A 25 3.73 -17.38 -4.06
CA LYS A 25 4.47 -18.39 -4.85
C LYS A 25 3.56 -19.42 -5.49
N LEU A 26 2.46 -19.73 -4.82
CA LEU A 26 1.42 -20.61 -5.34
C LEU A 26 0.46 -19.90 -6.29
N GLN A 27 0.72 -18.63 -6.64
CA GLN A 27 -0.06 -17.95 -7.65
C GLN A 27 -1.55 -17.91 -7.27
N PHE A 28 -1.85 -17.39 -6.06
CA PHE A 28 -3.22 -17.06 -5.65
C PHE A 28 -3.62 -15.63 -6.00
N HIS A 29 -2.67 -14.76 -6.33
CA HIS A 29 -2.87 -13.35 -6.68
C HIS A 29 -1.98 -12.97 -7.87
N HIS A 30 -2.56 -12.31 -8.89
CA HIS A 30 -1.87 -12.08 -10.17
C HIS A 30 -2.14 -10.71 -10.81
N ASN A 31 -3.04 -9.92 -10.24
CA ASN A 31 -3.52 -8.72 -10.89
C ASN A 31 -3.04 -7.50 -10.11
N ARG A 32 -2.70 -6.43 -10.84
CA ARG A 32 -2.54 -5.11 -10.23
C ARG A 32 -3.92 -4.55 -9.89
N GLN A 33 -4.08 -3.92 -8.74
CA GLN A 33 -5.37 -3.34 -8.32
C GLN A 33 -5.73 -2.08 -9.12
N ASP A 34 -7.01 -1.83 -9.42
CA ASP A 34 -7.49 -0.78 -10.35
C ASP A 34 -7.46 0.67 -9.79
N PHE A 35 -6.28 1.16 -9.39
CA PHE A 35 -6.11 2.48 -8.77
C PHE A 35 -4.93 3.27 -9.36
N LEU A 36 -4.90 3.40 -10.69
CA LEU A 36 -3.86 4.15 -11.40
C LEU A 36 -3.88 5.64 -11.02
N LEU A 37 -2.75 6.12 -10.52
CA LEU A 37 -2.49 7.54 -10.26
C LEU A 37 -1.71 8.19 -11.42
N GLY A 38 -0.81 7.44 -12.04
CA GLY A 38 0.03 7.91 -13.13
C GLY A 38 1.32 7.11 -13.26
N HIS A 39 2.34 7.72 -13.84
CA HIS A 39 3.67 7.15 -13.98
C HIS A 39 4.71 8.09 -13.35
N LEU A 40 5.79 7.54 -12.81
CA LEU A 40 6.93 8.33 -12.37
C LEU A 40 7.55 9.10 -13.53
N LYS A 41 7.99 10.33 -13.27
CA LYS A 41 8.86 11.05 -14.20
C LYS A 41 10.19 10.29 -14.29
N SER A 42 10.70 10.03 -15.50
CA SER A 42 11.81 9.09 -15.73
C SER A 42 13.14 9.45 -15.03
N ASN A 43 13.23 10.63 -14.43
CA ASN A 43 14.44 11.12 -13.78
C ASN A 43 14.42 10.92 -12.26
N ALA A 44 13.29 10.52 -11.66
CA ALA A 44 13.17 10.37 -10.21
C ALA A 44 13.64 8.96 -9.79
N PRO A 45 14.74 8.82 -9.03
CA PRO A 45 15.17 7.51 -8.53
C PRO A 45 14.15 6.95 -7.54
N ILE A 46 13.84 5.65 -7.66
CA ILE A 46 12.92 4.95 -6.75
C ILE A 46 13.33 5.10 -5.28
N SER A 47 14.64 5.15 -5.01
CA SER A 47 15.19 5.37 -3.66
C SER A 47 14.81 6.73 -3.07
N GLU A 48 14.81 7.79 -3.88
CA GLU A 48 14.42 9.14 -3.44
C GLU A 48 12.92 9.20 -3.17
N ILE A 49 12.11 8.56 -4.03
CA ILE A 49 10.66 8.47 -3.83
C ILE A 49 10.35 7.67 -2.56
N ASN A 50 11.04 6.56 -2.31
CA ASN A 50 10.89 5.79 -1.09
C ASN A 50 11.23 6.66 0.14
N ALA A 51 12.39 7.33 0.13
CA ALA A 51 12.79 8.21 1.22
C ALA A 51 11.77 9.32 1.48
N HIS A 52 11.25 9.95 0.41
CA HIS A 52 10.19 10.96 0.51
C HIS A 52 8.91 10.40 1.14
N LEU A 53 8.45 9.22 0.73
CA LEU A 53 7.26 8.57 1.29
C LEU A 53 7.47 8.20 2.76
N ILE A 54 8.61 7.60 3.12
CA ILE A 54 8.95 7.29 4.52
C ILE A 54 8.98 8.56 5.38
N ASN A 55 9.59 9.64 4.90
CA ASN A 55 9.60 10.93 5.60
C ASN A 55 8.20 11.52 5.78
N ASN A 56 7.25 11.16 4.92
CA ASN A 56 5.84 11.52 5.02
C ASN A 56 5.02 10.54 5.88
N GLY A 57 5.67 9.60 6.59
CA GLY A 57 5.04 8.68 7.53
C GLY A 57 4.50 7.41 6.89
N PHE A 58 4.93 7.08 5.67
CA PHE A 58 4.65 5.76 5.11
C PHE A 58 5.57 4.69 5.70
N GLU A 59 5.10 3.46 5.70
CA GLU A 59 5.80 2.26 6.18
C GLU A 59 5.54 1.09 5.22
N PRO A 60 6.39 0.05 5.19
CA PRO A 60 6.15 -1.14 4.37
C PRO A 60 4.79 -1.80 4.65
N ALA A 61 3.99 -2.04 3.60
CA ALA A 61 2.67 -2.66 3.72
C ALA A 61 2.76 -4.20 3.80
N ILE A 62 3.41 -4.72 4.84
CA ILE A 62 3.77 -6.15 4.98
C ILE A 62 2.58 -7.12 5.04
N LEU A 63 1.38 -6.63 5.37
CA LEU A 63 0.14 -7.42 5.42
C LEU A 63 -0.63 -7.43 4.10
N SER A 64 -0.07 -6.86 3.03
CA SER A 64 -0.69 -6.82 1.70
C SER A 64 -0.07 -7.85 0.75
N TRP A 65 -0.84 -8.24 -0.26
CA TRP A 65 -0.34 -8.99 -1.42
C TRP A 65 0.74 -8.20 -2.16
N LYS A 66 1.70 -8.91 -2.75
CA LYS A 66 2.64 -8.36 -3.72
C LYS A 66 2.08 -8.48 -5.12
N ASP A 67 1.91 -7.34 -5.78
CA ASP A 67 1.48 -7.33 -7.18
C ASP A 67 2.64 -7.69 -8.14
N PRO A 68 2.36 -8.25 -9.32
CA PRO A 68 3.39 -8.48 -10.32
C PRO A 68 4.09 -7.19 -10.75
N GLY A 69 5.41 -7.23 -10.65
CA GLY A 69 6.29 -6.13 -11.01
C GLY A 69 6.39 -4.99 -9.99
N GLU A 70 5.80 -5.17 -8.81
CA GLU A 70 5.89 -4.25 -7.68
C GLU A 70 7.35 -4.10 -7.19
N VAL A 71 7.81 -2.85 -7.09
CA VAL A 71 9.13 -2.48 -6.55
C VAL A 71 9.04 -1.72 -5.23
N LEU A 72 7.94 -1.00 -4.98
CA LEU A 72 7.62 -0.42 -3.66
C LEU A 72 6.16 -0.65 -3.31
N ASN A 73 5.92 -0.89 -2.03
CA ASN A 73 4.59 -1.16 -1.50
C ASN A 73 4.51 -0.65 -0.06
N LEU A 74 3.89 0.51 0.08
CA LEU A 74 3.95 1.32 1.28
C LEU A 74 2.55 1.75 1.68
N ARG A 75 2.31 1.87 2.97
CA ARG A 75 1.06 2.36 3.53
C ARG A 75 1.30 3.45 4.55
N LYS A 76 0.29 4.27 4.80
CA LYS A 76 0.25 5.24 5.89
C LYS A 76 -1.08 5.11 6.61
N LYS A 77 -1.04 4.77 7.89
CA LYS A 77 -2.26 4.68 8.71
C LYS A 77 -2.87 6.06 8.93
N ASP A 78 -4.19 6.13 8.81
CA ASP A 78 -5.00 7.30 9.17
C ASP A 78 -5.89 6.94 10.37
N LYS A 79 -5.52 7.50 11.53
CA LYS A 79 -6.21 7.32 12.82
C LYS A 79 -6.47 5.86 13.20
N GLU A 80 -5.62 4.94 12.76
CA GLU A 80 -5.71 3.48 12.95
C GLU A 80 -6.95 2.81 12.33
N ILE A 81 -7.88 3.56 11.71
CA ILE A 81 -9.14 3.01 11.14
C ILE A 81 -8.99 2.76 9.64
N PHE A 82 -8.26 3.65 8.97
CA PHE A 82 -8.05 3.63 7.54
C PHE A 82 -6.56 3.68 7.24
N GLN A 83 -6.22 3.52 5.97
CA GLN A 83 -4.86 3.69 5.48
C GLN A 83 -4.86 4.24 4.05
N TYR A 84 -3.86 5.04 3.75
CA TYR A 84 -3.43 5.29 2.38
C TYR A 84 -2.48 4.17 1.98
N HIS A 85 -2.69 3.60 0.81
CA HIS A 85 -1.84 2.54 0.26
C HIS A 85 -1.30 3.02 -1.08
N ILE A 86 0.00 2.84 -1.30
CA ILE A 86 0.67 3.18 -2.54
C ILE A 86 1.62 2.08 -2.98
N ARG A 87 1.60 1.82 -4.28
CA ARG A 87 2.48 0.88 -4.96
C ARG A 87 3.16 1.56 -6.14
N ILE A 88 4.42 1.21 -6.35
CA ILE A 88 5.21 1.62 -7.50
C ILE A 88 5.72 0.34 -8.17
N PHE A 89 5.67 0.34 -9.50
CA PHE A 89 6.03 -0.79 -10.34
C PHE A 89 7.31 -0.53 -11.13
N HIS A 90 7.98 -1.60 -11.59
CA HIS A 90 9.26 -1.48 -12.32
C HIS A 90 9.14 -0.73 -13.66
N ASP A 91 7.92 -0.64 -14.22
CA ASP A 91 7.61 0.13 -15.42
C ASP A 91 7.31 1.61 -15.11
N GLY A 92 7.48 2.03 -13.85
CA GLY A 92 7.23 3.38 -13.38
C GLY A 92 5.76 3.66 -13.08
N GLU A 93 4.85 2.70 -13.28
CA GLU A 93 3.44 2.87 -12.92
C GLU A 93 3.31 3.11 -11.40
N VAL A 94 2.43 4.04 -11.03
CA VAL A 94 2.12 4.36 -9.64
C VAL A 94 0.62 4.17 -9.43
N ARG A 95 0.30 3.33 -8.46
CA ARG A 95 -1.09 3.07 -8.03
C ARG A 95 -1.26 3.40 -6.58
N GLY A 96 -2.41 3.95 -6.21
CA GLY A 96 -2.68 4.26 -4.82
C GLY A 96 -4.14 4.51 -4.53
N HIS A 97 -4.56 4.06 -3.36
CA HIS A 97 -5.94 4.14 -2.91
C HIS A 97 -5.99 4.36 -1.40
N TYR A 98 -7.18 4.66 -0.91
CA TYR A 98 -7.48 4.75 0.50
C TYR A 98 -8.52 3.71 0.85
N GLU A 99 -8.30 3.01 1.95
CA GLU A 99 -9.09 1.86 2.35
C GLU A 99 -9.11 1.71 3.88
N TYR A 100 -9.89 0.75 4.38
CA TYR A 100 -9.79 0.36 5.78
C TYR A 100 -8.39 -0.20 6.10
N SER A 101 -7.84 0.17 7.26
CA SER A 101 -6.60 -0.43 7.73
C SER A 101 -6.82 -1.90 8.09
N SER A 102 -5.78 -2.71 7.92
CA SER A 102 -5.80 -4.09 8.38
C SER A 102 -6.11 -4.15 9.88
N GLU A 103 -5.60 -3.21 10.67
CA GLU A 103 -5.70 -3.18 12.13
C GLU A 103 -7.06 -2.71 12.64
N GLY A 104 -7.63 -1.70 11.99
CA GLY A 104 -8.88 -1.08 12.40
C GLY A 104 -10.09 -1.89 11.99
N ASN A 105 -10.07 -2.50 10.79
CA ASN A 105 -11.17 -3.30 10.27
C ASN A 105 -10.67 -4.46 9.37
N PRO A 106 -10.07 -5.53 9.95
CA PRO A 106 -9.44 -6.62 9.19
C PRO A 106 -10.35 -7.24 8.14
N TRP A 107 -11.59 -7.55 8.53
CA TRP A 107 -12.56 -8.19 7.64
C TRP A 107 -12.97 -7.30 6.47
N LYS A 108 -13.04 -5.98 6.69
CA LYS A 108 -13.40 -5.03 5.63
C LYS A 108 -12.23 -4.80 4.68
N HIS A 109 -11.01 -4.76 5.21
CA HIS A 109 -9.78 -4.69 4.43
C HIS A 109 -9.62 -5.92 3.53
N ILE A 110 -9.76 -7.14 4.07
CA ILE A 110 -9.68 -8.39 3.29
C ILE A 110 -10.77 -8.46 2.20
N ALA A 111 -11.97 -7.94 2.49
CA ALA A 111 -13.07 -7.89 1.53
C ALA A 111 -13.02 -6.68 0.58
N GLU A 112 -11.90 -5.95 0.55
CA GLU A 112 -11.65 -4.78 -0.29
C GLU A 112 -12.76 -3.70 -0.20
N LYS A 113 -13.38 -3.56 0.98
CA LYS A 113 -14.47 -2.60 1.17
C LYS A 113 -13.90 -1.19 1.31
N HIS A 114 -14.53 -0.24 0.61
CA HIS A 114 -14.24 1.19 0.67
C HIS A 114 -12.89 1.59 0.06
N PHE A 115 -12.53 1.00 -1.07
CA PHE A 115 -11.39 1.46 -1.84
C PHE A 115 -11.78 2.70 -2.63
N VAL A 116 -11.14 3.82 -2.32
CA VAL A 116 -11.39 5.09 -3.00
C VAL A 116 -10.09 5.73 -3.46
N THR A 117 -10.09 6.22 -4.70
CA THR A 117 -8.95 6.94 -5.26
C THR A 117 -8.90 8.34 -4.65
N ARG A 118 -8.06 8.54 -3.62
CA ARG A 118 -7.81 9.85 -2.98
C ARG A 118 -6.81 10.67 -3.81
N GLU A 119 -7.15 10.95 -5.06
CA GLU A 119 -6.21 11.53 -6.04
C GLU A 119 -5.59 12.85 -5.57
N GLU A 120 -6.37 13.73 -4.95
CA GLU A 120 -5.89 15.01 -4.41
C GLU A 120 -4.75 14.82 -3.41
N TYR A 121 -4.92 13.92 -2.45
CA TYR A 121 -3.89 13.60 -1.45
C TYR A 121 -2.60 13.09 -2.10
N PHE A 122 -2.73 12.14 -3.04
CA PHE A 122 -1.55 11.59 -3.71
C PHE A 122 -0.87 12.60 -4.64
N ASN A 123 -1.66 13.50 -5.24
CA ASN A 123 -1.13 14.59 -6.06
C ASN A 123 -0.36 15.61 -5.22
N GLU A 124 -0.83 15.97 -4.03
CA GLU A 124 -0.08 16.82 -3.11
C GLU A 124 1.19 16.13 -2.62
N LEU A 125 1.12 14.81 -2.38
CA LEU A 125 2.25 14.02 -1.90
C LEU A 125 3.33 13.80 -2.96
N LEU A 126 2.97 13.58 -4.22
CA LEU A 126 3.89 13.14 -5.28
C LEU A 126 3.95 14.06 -6.50
N GLY A 127 3.23 15.18 -6.52
CA GLY A 127 2.90 15.94 -7.74
C GLY A 127 4.07 16.17 -8.70
N ASP A 128 5.20 16.67 -8.20
CA ASP A 128 6.35 16.96 -9.04
C ASP A 128 7.08 15.71 -9.57
N ASN A 129 6.78 14.54 -9.02
CA ASN A 129 7.37 13.25 -9.39
C ASN A 129 6.50 12.41 -10.34
N LEU A 130 5.28 12.86 -10.69
CA LEU A 130 4.33 12.08 -11.51
C LEU A 130 4.00 12.74 -12.87
N PHE A 131 3.90 11.92 -13.91
CA PHE A 131 3.06 12.14 -15.08
C PHE A 131 1.66 11.59 -14.77
N LYS A 132 0.69 12.49 -14.68
CA LYS A 132 -0.71 12.11 -14.40
C LYS A 132 -1.33 11.40 -15.61
N LYS A 133 -2.28 10.52 -15.34
CA LYS A 133 -3.10 9.83 -16.35
C LYS A 133 -3.97 10.79 -17.16
#